data_AF-A0A495JGX6-F1
#
_entry.id   AF-A0A495JGX6-F1
#
_cell.length_a   1.000
_cell.length_b   1.000
_cell.length_c   1.000
_cell.angle_alpha   90.00
_cell.angle_beta   90.00
_cell.angle_gamma   90.00
#
_symmetry.space_group_name_H-M   'P 1'
#
loop_
_entity.id
_entity.type
_entity.pdbx_description
1 polymer ?
#
loop_
_entity_poly.entity_id
_entity_poly.type
_entity_poly.pdbx_seq_one_letter_code
_entity_poly.pdbx_strand_id
1 'polypeptide(L)'
;MSVVGWWAYALAHVVTVATQPSELLAGAAVAAATLLVIAVAVRLVGTVPGAGNAARRGLTIRERARRARIPRQLDPDAAGRPRPRAPSVLLSAA
;
A
#
# COMPACT_ATOMS: atom_id res chain seq x y z
N MET A 1 -27.22 -32.59 9.78
CA MET A 1 -27.59 -32.47 8.35
C MET A 1 -26.95 -33.63 7.62
N SER A 2 -27.73 -34.48 6.93
CA SER A 2 -27.22 -35.67 6.25
C SER A 2 -26.63 -35.31 4.88
N VAL A 3 -25.64 -36.08 4.42
CA VAL A 3 -25.01 -35.93 3.10
C VAL A 3 -26.06 -35.93 1.97
N VAL A 4 -27.08 -36.78 2.11
CA VAL A 4 -28.23 -36.85 1.18
C VAL A 4 -29.02 -35.54 1.15
N GLY A 5 -29.25 -34.91 2.30
CA GLY A 5 -29.94 -33.61 2.37
C GLY A 5 -29.14 -32.49 1.69
N TRP A 6 -27.81 -32.56 1.74
CA TRP A 6 -26.93 -31.61 1.06
C TRP A 6 -27.00 -31.75 -0.46
N TRP A 7 -26.98 -32.99 -0.96
CA TRP A 7 -27.15 -33.27 -2.39
C TRP A 7 -28.53 -32.89 -2.91
N ALA A 8 -29.60 -33.15 -2.16
CA ALA A 8 -30.95 -32.75 -2.53
C ALA A 8 -31.10 -31.22 -2.62
N TYR A 9 -30.51 -30.49 -1.68
CA TYR A 9 -30.50 -29.02 -1.69
C TYR A 9 -29.72 -28.45 -2.89
N ALA A 10 -28.54 -29.00 -3.17
CA ALA A 10 -27.72 -28.60 -4.31
C ALA A 10 -28.44 -28.85 -5.64
N LEU A 11 -29.07 -30.02 -5.80
CA LEU A 11 -29.87 -30.35 -6.99
C LEU A 11 -31.07 -29.41 -7.16
N ALA A 12 -31.78 -29.10 -6.08
CA ALA A 12 -32.88 -28.14 -6.12
C ALA A 12 -32.41 -26.76 -6.59
N HIS A 13 -31.27 -26.28 -6.08
CA HIS A 13 -30.67 -25.02 -6.53
C HIS A 13 -30.23 -25.04 -7.99
N VAL A 14 -29.69 -26.15 -8.48
CA VAL A 14 -29.30 -26.29 -9.89
C VAL A 14 -30.53 -26.23 -10.80
N VAL A 15 -31.64 -26.88 -10.40
CA VAL A 15 -32.89 -26.88 -11.17
C VAL A 15 -33.54 -25.49 -11.18
N THR A 16 -33.59 -24.78 -10.05
CA THR A 16 -34.16 -23.41 -10.01
C THR A 16 -33.38 -22.46 -10.90
N VAL A 17 -32.05 -22.51 -10.83
CA VAL A 17 -31.16 -21.71 -11.68
C VAL A 17 -31.29 -22.07 -13.16
N ALA A 18 -31.40 -23.36 -13.50
CA ALA A 18 -31.54 -23.82 -14.88
C ALA A 18 -32.91 -23.47 -15.50
N THR A 19 -33.94 -23.34 -14.68
CA THR A 19 -35.32 -23.03 -15.14
C THR A 19 -35.60 -21.53 -15.17
N GLN A 20 -34.74 -20.69 -14.60
CA GLN A 20 -34.91 -19.24 -14.52
C GLN A 20 -33.75 -18.48 -15.19
N PRO A 21 -33.73 -18.37 -16.52
CA PRO A 21 -32.65 -17.69 -17.25
C PRO A 21 -32.50 -16.21 -16.86
N SER A 22 -33.59 -15.56 -16.39
CA SER A 22 -33.57 -14.18 -15.88
C SER A 22 -32.77 -14.04 -14.58
N GLU A 23 -32.82 -15.01 -13.68
CA GLU A 23 -32.07 -14.97 -12.42
C GLU A 23 -30.58 -15.20 -12.65
N LEU A 24 -30.23 -16.09 -13.59
CA LEU A 24 -28.86 -16.27 -14.07
C LEU A 24 -28.28 -14.98 -14.65
N LEU A 25 -29.03 -14.32 -15.53
CA LEU A 25 -28.64 -13.05 -16.12
C LEU A 25 -28.53 -11.94 -15.07
N ALA A 26 -29.44 -11.89 -14.09
CA ALA A 26 -29.37 -10.94 -12.99
C ALA A 26 -28.13 -11.17 -12.11
N GLY A 27 -27.82 -12.42 -11.75
CA GLY A 27 -26.62 -12.77 -11.00
C GLY A 27 -25.34 -12.43 -11.77
N ALA A 28 -25.29 -12.74 -13.06
CA ALA A 28 -24.17 -12.38 -13.94
C ALA A 28 -24.01 -10.86 -14.06
N ALA A 29 -25.10 -10.11 -14.18
CA ALA A 29 -25.09 -8.66 -14.23
C ALA A 29 -24.56 -8.04 -12.92
N VAL A 30 -24.99 -8.55 -11.78
CA VAL A 30 -24.49 -8.11 -10.46
C VAL A 30 -23.00 -8.44 -10.29
N ALA A 31 -22.56 -9.63 -10.70
CA ALA A 31 -21.15 -10.01 -10.65
C ALA A 31 -20.30 -9.11 -11.56
N ALA A 32 -20.76 -8.85 -12.79
CA ALA A 32 -20.09 -7.96 -13.73
C ALA A 32 -20.01 -6.51 -13.21
N ALA A 33 -21.11 -5.99 -12.63
CA ALA A 33 -21.14 -4.66 -12.03
C ALA A 33 -20.17 -4.56 -10.84
N THR A 34 -20.12 -5.59 -9.98
CA THR A 34 -19.19 -5.65 -8.85
C THR A 34 -17.72 -5.66 -9.31
N LEU A 35 -17.40 -6.47 -10.33
CA LEU A 35 -16.07 -6.50 -10.92
C LEU A 35 -15.69 -5.15 -11.55
N LEU A 36 -16.63 -4.48 -12.21
CA LEU A 36 -16.41 -3.16 -12.79
C LEU A 36 -16.11 -2.13 -11.69
N VAL A 37 -16.87 -2.12 -10.60
CA VAL A 37 -16.64 -1.23 -9.45
C VAL A 37 -15.26 -1.47 -8.85
N ILE A 38 -14.86 -2.72 -8.66
CA ILE A 38 -13.52 -3.06 -8.16
C ILE A 38 -12.44 -2.58 -9.12
N ALA A 39 -12.60 -2.81 -10.43
CA ALA A 39 -11.64 -2.37 -11.43
C ALA A 39 -11.48 -0.85 -11.45
N VAL A 40 -12.58 -0.11 -11.35
CA VAL A 40 -12.59 1.36 -11.23
C VAL A 40 -11.91 1.80 -9.94
N ALA A 41 -12.22 1.19 -8.80
CA ALA A 41 -11.60 1.50 -7.51
C ALA A 41 -10.08 1.27 -7.55
N VAL A 42 -9.62 0.15 -8.12
CA VAL A 42 -8.19 -0.16 -8.29
C VAL A 42 -7.54 0.86 -9.23
N ARG A 43 -8.19 1.22 -10.35
CA ARG A 43 -7.72 2.25 -11.27
C ARG A 43 -7.55 3.58 -10.54
N LEU A 44 -8.57 4.02 -9.79
CA LEU A 44 -8.56 5.28 -9.06
C LEU A 44 -7.46 5.31 -8.00
N VAL A 45 -7.29 4.24 -7.22
CA VAL A 45 -6.20 4.12 -6.24
C VAL A 45 -4.82 4.11 -6.91
N GLY A 46 -4.69 3.44 -8.06
CA GLY A 46 -3.46 3.41 -8.85
C GLY A 46 -3.13 4.76 -9.51
N THR A 47 -4.13 5.60 -9.78
CA THR A 47 -3.94 6.95 -10.32
C THR A 47 -3.63 8.00 -9.28
N VAL A 48 -3.73 7.70 -7.96
CA VAL A 48 -3.24 8.61 -6.92
C VAL A 48 -1.70 8.60 -6.97
N PRO A 49 -1.06 9.71 -7.41
CA PRO A 49 0.40 9.76 -7.47
C PRO A 49 0.94 9.76 -6.04
N GLY A 50 1.34 8.59 -5.54
CA GLY A 50 1.98 8.50 -4.23
C GLY A 50 1.54 7.33 -3.34
N ALA A 51 0.37 6.72 -3.51
CA ALA A 51 -0.09 5.69 -2.56
C ALA A 51 0.74 4.40 -2.60
N GLY A 52 0.92 3.81 -3.79
CA GLY A 52 1.84 2.66 -3.96
C GLY A 52 3.32 3.06 -3.97
N ASN A 53 3.61 4.30 -4.35
CA ASN A 53 4.96 4.84 -4.41
C ASN A 53 5.53 5.24 -3.04
N ALA A 54 4.71 5.62 -2.06
CA ALA A 54 5.18 6.01 -0.73
C ALA A 54 5.74 4.82 0.03
N ALA A 55 5.05 3.67 0.02
CA ALA A 55 5.55 2.44 0.62
C ALA A 55 6.85 1.96 -0.06
N ARG A 56 6.87 1.92 -1.41
CA ARG A 56 8.08 1.59 -2.17
C ARG A 56 9.22 2.58 -1.95
N ARG A 57 8.95 3.89 -1.90
CA ARG A 57 9.95 4.94 -1.60
C ARG A 57 10.48 4.80 -0.19
N GLY A 58 9.64 4.49 0.79
CA GLY A 58 10.08 4.24 2.17
C GLY A 58 11.03 3.05 2.25
N LEU A 59 10.71 1.96 1.55
CA LEU A 59 11.59 0.79 1.45
C LEU A 59 12.91 1.12 0.73
N THR A 60 12.88 1.85 -0.38
CA THR A 60 14.11 2.22 -1.11
C THR A 60 14.99 3.22 -0.36
N ILE A 61 14.40 4.16 0.39
CA ILE A 61 15.14 5.07 1.28
C ILE A 61 15.78 4.28 2.41
N ARG A 62 15.05 3.34 3.03
CA ARG A 62 15.57 2.48 4.11
C ARG A 62 16.70 1.58 3.61
N GLU A 63 16.56 1.02 2.42
CA GLU A 63 17.58 0.19 1.76
C GLU A 63 18.82 1.02 1.43
N ARG A 64 18.63 2.24 0.89
CA ARG A 64 19.73 3.19 0.64
C ARG A 64 20.42 3.63 1.92
N ALA A 65 19.69 3.91 3.00
CA ALA A 65 20.26 4.26 4.29
C ALA A 65 21.05 3.10 4.93
N ARG A 66 20.62 1.85 4.74
CA ARG A 66 21.37 0.65 5.17
C ARG A 66 22.64 0.43 4.34
N ARG A 67 22.60 0.69 3.04
CA ARG A 67 23.74 0.52 2.12
C ARG A 67 24.72 1.68 2.14
N ALA A 68 24.21 2.89 2.40
CA ALA A 68 25.04 4.07 2.53
C ALA A 68 25.82 3.92 3.85
N ARG A 69 27.11 3.58 3.72
CA ARG A 69 28.10 3.72 4.80
C ARG A 69 28.36 5.21 5.04
N ILE A 70 27.30 5.97 5.34
CA ILE A 70 27.45 7.36 5.75
C ILE A 70 28.19 7.29 7.10
N PRO A 71 29.38 7.91 7.22
CA PRO A 71 30.00 8.04 8.53
C PRO A 71 28.95 8.66 9.44
N ARG A 72 28.63 8.00 10.56
CA ARG A 72 27.79 8.65 11.57
C ARG A 72 28.43 9.99 11.82
N GLN A 73 27.65 11.06 11.66
CA GLN A 73 28.06 12.40 11.99
C GLN A 73 28.37 12.33 13.48
N LEU A 74 29.63 12.03 13.80
CA LEU A 74 30.19 12.09 15.14
C LEU A 74 29.86 13.50 15.58
N ASP A 75 29.22 13.58 16.74
CA ASP A 75 28.78 14.81 17.34
C ASP A 75 29.84 15.90 17.06
N PRO A 76 29.47 16.98 16.35
CA PRO A 76 30.43 18.03 16.01
C PRO A 76 31.09 18.63 17.26
N ASP A 77 30.45 18.47 18.42
CA ASP A 77 30.93 18.87 19.74
C ASP A 77 31.53 17.69 20.55
N ALA A 78 31.59 16.47 19.98
CA ALA A 78 32.34 15.38 20.57
C ALA A 78 33.78 15.84 20.80
N ALA A 79 34.31 15.59 21.99
CA ALA A 79 35.67 15.95 22.39
C ALA A 79 36.71 15.31 21.46
N GLY A 80 36.98 15.95 20.34
CA GLY A 80 37.75 15.42 19.23
C GLY A 80 38.42 16.56 18.49
N ARG A 81 39.70 16.76 18.84
CA ARG A 81 40.63 17.80 18.37
C ARG A 81 40.12 19.24 18.55
N PRO A 82 40.90 20.12 19.21
CA PRO A 82 40.66 21.56 19.15
C PRO A 82 40.57 22.00 17.69
N ARG A 83 39.38 22.44 17.25
CA ARG A 83 39.21 23.06 15.95
C ARG A 83 39.60 24.54 16.06
N PRO A 84 40.34 25.09 15.09
CA PRO A 84 40.49 26.54 14.98
C PRO A 84 39.10 27.16 14.93
N ARG A 85 38.74 27.93 15.97
CA ARG A 85 37.52 28.74 15.93
C ARG A 85 37.75 29.78 14.84
N ALA A 86 36.81 29.90 13.89
CA ALA A 86 36.84 31.00 12.93
C ALA A 86 37.00 32.32 13.71
N PRO A 87 37.83 33.26 13.24
CA PRO A 87 38.08 34.50 13.96
C PRO A 87 36.75 35.20 14.24
N SER A 88 36.39 35.26 15.52
CA SER A 88 35.25 36.05 15.98
C SER A 88 35.65 37.52 15.82
N VAL A 89 34.93 38.25 14.97
CA VAL A 89 35.06 39.70 14.86
C VAL A 89 34.74 40.27 16.24
N LEU A 90 35.77 40.75 16.95
CA LEU A 90 35.59 41.49 18.20
C LEU A 90 34.75 42.72 17.86
N LEU A 91 33.54 42.79 18.43
CA LEU A 91 32.74 44.01 18.40
C LEU A 91 33.58 45.10 19.08
N SER A 92 34.01 46.10 18.31
CA SER A 92 34.69 47.27 18.84
C SER A 92 33.68 48.06 19.69
N ALA A 93 34.03 48.31 20.95
CA ALA A 93 33.21 49.07 21.89
C ALA A 93 32.98 50.50 21.36
N ALA A 94 31.73 50.93 21.40
CA ALA A 94 31.29 52.32 21.19
C ALA A 94 30.85 52.91 22.53
#